data_AF-A0A9N8EMB2-F1
#
_entry.id   AF-A0A9N8EMB2-F1
#
_cell.length_a   1.000
_cell.length_b   1.000
_cell.length_c   1.000
_cell.angle_alpha   90.00
_cell.angle_beta   90.00
_cell.angle_gamma   90.00
#
_symmetry.space_group_name_H-M   'P 1'
#
loop_
_entity.id
_entity.type
_entity.pdbx_description
1 polymer ?
#
loop_
_entity_poly.entity_id
_entity_poly.type
_entity_poly.pdbx_seq_one_letter_code
_entity_poly.pdbx_strand_id
1 'polypeptide(L)'
;MTVPSSTASYHMSHDPTQQRLRALLCNQYLVGAASWKKATAAGAIVVAMSIIALVTLPGPQPQYHIAFIGNSMMYYNDFPRFMEALSDNHITQDCCLHGDASLDTILTWGSGTYQIWHTGVARIDTYNDDGHSKQQDDDDSSHQVRYDMGACTVEQLLFGYDYELDLRMQETDYYDKKNGDDDNAANQQEQQLNDDFYTYNDGKNPCWNDPSYYYFRQEQFETDGPPQFDFIVMNDRTRAPARRETRNTSLQILQDSYIDWFLETGAIPVFIVTYGYDTPYRDMSGLTNVSTFTSLTYEGYQEYAALVASYLPDTQQPRLAPVGLAFLMVYEENVALWQKLFHIDQIHASPHGTFLQGCVVHHTIFGRLPSPHVIRNDMSALWNHARRMQPRKHRRLPMPTYEEAAYLYHVAERVTVRNQVPKTLIRYQNHEASDYIPNDSIYADNDIYR
;
A
#
# COMPACT_ATOMS: atom_id res chain seq x y z
N MET A 1 42.00 -16.45 30.52
CA MET A 1 41.13 -15.32 30.92
C MET A 1 39.71 -15.85 31.00
N THR A 2 39.20 -16.03 32.20
CA THR A 2 37.88 -16.59 32.51
C THR A 2 36.84 -15.48 32.52
N VAL A 3 35.81 -15.62 31.69
CA VAL A 3 34.64 -14.73 31.62
C VAL A 3 33.63 -15.15 32.68
N PRO A 4 33.12 -14.26 33.54
CA PRO A 4 32.09 -14.62 34.51
C PRO A 4 30.70 -14.57 33.85
N SER A 5 29.93 -15.65 34.02
CA SER A 5 28.50 -15.70 33.69
C SER A 5 27.68 -15.11 34.83
N SER A 6 27.00 -13.98 34.61
CA SER A 6 25.98 -13.48 35.54
C SER A 6 24.58 -13.81 35.01
N THR A 7 23.97 -14.84 35.61
CA THR A 7 22.52 -15.07 35.53
C THR A 7 21.83 -14.11 36.50
N ALA A 8 21.28 -13.01 35.98
CA ALA A 8 20.39 -12.15 36.74
C ALA A 8 19.01 -12.82 36.84
N SER A 9 18.66 -13.37 38.01
CA SER A 9 17.29 -13.81 38.29
C SER A 9 16.40 -12.60 38.56
N TYR A 10 15.44 -12.35 37.68
CA TYR A 10 14.38 -11.37 37.91
C TYR A 10 13.45 -11.88 39.02
N HIS A 11 13.64 -11.40 40.24
CA HIS A 11 12.69 -11.59 41.33
C HIS A 11 11.60 -10.52 41.19
N MET A 12 10.44 -10.87 40.62
CA MET A 12 9.27 -10.00 40.71
C MET A 12 8.89 -9.88 42.19
N SER A 13 9.07 -8.70 42.78
CA SER A 13 8.52 -8.40 44.09
C SER A 13 7.00 -8.36 43.96
N HIS A 14 6.32 -9.34 44.54
CA HIS A 14 4.87 -9.27 44.71
C HIS A 14 4.53 -8.00 45.49
N ASP A 15 3.83 -7.08 44.85
CA ASP A 15 3.32 -5.87 45.48
C ASP A 15 2.38 -6.29 46.64
N PRO A 16 2.76 -6.04 47.90
CA PRO A 16 1.96 -6.40 49.06
C PRO A 16 0.60 -5.67 49.12
N THR A 17 0.42 -4.65 48.27
CA THR A 17 -0.81 -3.86 48.19
C THR A 17 -1.96 -4.64 47.54
N GLN A 18 -1.70 -5.48 46.53
CA GLN A 18 -2.75 -6.31 45.90
C GLN A 18 -3.24 -7.45 46.81
N GLN A 19 -2.35 -8.07 47.58
CA GLN A 19 -2.76 -9.11 48.55
C GLN A 19 -3.58 -8.52 49.69
N ARG A 20 -3.25 -7.32 50.18
CA ARG A 20 -4.04 -6.63 51.21
C ARG A 20 -5.42 -6.20 50.71
N LEU A 21 -5.53 -5.74 49.45
CA LEU A 21 -6.83 -5.38 48.87
C LEU A 21 -7.74 -6.61 48.70
N ARG A 22 -7.19 -7.74 48.24
CA ARG A 22 -7.94 -9.01 48.12
C ARG A 22 -8.40 -9.52 49.49
N ALA A 23 -7.56 -9.44 50.51
CA ALA A 23 -7.92 -9.86 51.87
C ALA A 23 -9.02 -8.96 52.49
N LEU A 24 -8.96 -7.64 52.28
CA LEU A 24 -9.98 -6.70 52.75
C LEU A 24 -11.34 -6.91 52.07
N LEU A 25 -11.37 -7.09 50.75
CA LEU A 25 -12.62 -7.25 50.01
C LEU A 25 -13.29 -8.61 50.27
N CYS A 26 -12.50 -9.70 50.38
CA CYS A 26 -13.07 -11.02 50.61
C CYS A 26 -13.55 -11.24 52.05
N ASN A 27 -12.86 -10.69 53.06
CA ASN A 27 -13.12 -11.06 54.44
C ASN A 27 -14.15 -10.17 55.16
N GLN A 28 -14.37 -8.93 54.70
CA GLN A 28 -15.33 -8.01 55.33
C GLN A 28 -16.73 -8.02 54.70
N TYR A 29 -16.87 -8.43 53.43
CA TYR A 29 -18.14 -8.32 52.70
C TYR A 29 -18.80 -9.66 52.34
N LEU A 30 -18.06 -10.78 52.34
CA LEU A 30 -18.58 -12.08 51.88
C LEU A 30 -18.66 -13.14 52.98
N VAL A 31 -17.83 -13.04 54.03
CA VAL A 31 -17.85 -13.96 55.18
C VAL A 31 -18.80 -13.39 56.24
N GLY A 32 -20.04 -13.89 56.30
CA GLY A 32 -21.06 -13.48 57.28
C GLY A 32 -22.27 -12.70 56.73
N ALA A 33 -22.24 -12.28 55.47
CA ALA A 33 -23.39 -11.60 54.85
C ALA A 33 -24.57 -12.55 54.59
N ALA A 34 -25.80 -12.06 54.83
CA ALA A 34 -27.03 -12.78 54.49
C ALA A 34 -27.07 -13.13 52.99
N SER A 35 -27.68 -14.27 52.65
CA SER A 35 -27.72 -14.83 51.29
C SER A 35 -28.20 -13.85 50.21
N TRP A 36 -29.19 -13.00 50.53
CA TRP A 36 -29.71 -12.01 49.60
C TRP A 36 -28.68 -10.91 49.25
N LYS A 37 -27.84 -10.47 50.21
CA LYS A 37 -26.79 -9.47 49.95
C LYS A 37 -25.70 -10.01 49.02
N LYS A 38 -25.39 -11.31 49.14
CA LYS A 38 -24.46 -12.00 48.22
C LYS A 38 -25.03 -12.08 46.80
N ALA A 39 -26.31 -12.38 46.67
CA ALA A 39 -27.00 -12.40 45.38
C ALA A 39 -27.02 -10.99 44.73
N THR A 40 -27.32 -9.94 45.50
CA THR A 40 -27.29 -8.55 45.01
C THR A 40 -25.89 -8.12 44.59
N ALA A 41 -24.85 -8.43 45.38
CA ALA A 41 -23.47 -8.11 45.04
C ALA A 41 -22.99 -8.84 43.78
N ALA A 42 -23.32 -10.13 43.64
CA ALA A 42 -23.03 -10.89 42.44
C ALA A 42 -23.75 -10.31 41.21
N GLY A 43 -25.03 -9.96 41.35
CA GLY A 43 -25.81 -9.29 40.28
C GLY A 43 -25.18 -7.95 39.86
N ALA A 44 -24.75 -7.12 40.82
CA ALA A 44 -24.10 -5.85 40.54
C ALA A 44 -22.75 -6.02 39.83
N ILE A 45 -21.95 -7.03 40.20
CA ILE A 45 -20.68 -7.34 39.53
C ILE A 45 -20.94 -7.78 38.08
N VAL A 46 -21.92 -8.65 37.85
CA VAL A 46 -22.28 -9.10 36.49
C VAL A 46 -22.73 -7.92 35.65
N VAL A 47 -23.62 -7.06 36.17
CA VAL A 47 -24.08 -5.86 35.45
C VAL A 47 -22.91 -4.90 35.18
N ALA A 48 -22.02 -4.66 36.13
CA ALA A 48 -20.85 -3.81 35.92
C ALA A 48 -19.90 -4.39 34.87
N MET A 49 -19.64 -5.70 34.91
CA MET A 49 -18.84 -6.41 33.91
C MET A 49 -19.51 -6.38 32.53
N SER A 50 -20.83 -6.50 32.45
CA SER A 50 -21.59 -6.39 31.20
C SER A 50 -21.57 -4.97 30.64
N ILE A 51 -21.67 -3.94 31.47
CA ILE A 51 -21.56 -2.53 31.04
C ILE A 51 -20.12 -2.24 30.59
N ILE A 52 -19.11 -2.68 31.34
CA ILE A 52 -17.70 -2.56 30.92
C ILE A 52 -17.49 -3.28 29.60
N ALA A 53 -17.96 -4.53 29.46
CA ALA A 53 -17.88 -5.25 28.19
C ALA A 53 -18.57 -4.45 27.07
N LEU A 54 -19.79 -3.96 27.25
CA LEU A 54 -20.52 -3.20 26.23
C LEU A 54 -19.84 -1.89 25.84
N VAL A 55 -19.24 -1.18 26.80
CA VAL A 55 -18.52 0.09 26.58
C VAL A 55 -17.10 -0.13 26.03
N THR A 56 -16.51 -1.30 26.27
CA THR A 56 -15.18 -1.68 25.76
C THR A 56 -15.23 -2.52 24.48
N LEU A 57 -16.41 -2.96 24.04
CA LEU A 57 -16.56 -3.57 22.73
C LEU A 57 -16.15 -2.53 21.69
N PRO A 58 -15.14 -2.82 20.84
CA PRO A 58 -14.78 -1.90 19.79
C PRO A 58 -16.03 -1.68 18.93
N GLY A 59 -16.34 -0.40 18.66
CA GLY A 59 -17.38 -0.06 17.71
C GLY A 59 -17.14 -0.77 16.36
N PRO A 60 -18.19 -0.91 15.52
CA PRO A 60 -18.03 -1.44 14.18
C PRO A 60 -16.91 -0.68 13.47
N GLN A 61 -16.04 -1.41 12.77
CA GLN A 61 -14.95 -0.79 12.02
C GLN A 61 -15.58 0.05 10.89
N PRO A 62 -15.12 1.30 10.69
CA PRO A 62 -15.60 2.09 9.57
C PRO A 62 -15.26 1.39 8.26
N GLN A 63 -16.08 1.58 7.24
CA GLN A 63 -15.71 1.25 5.87
C GLN A 63 -15.03 2.46 5.24
N TYR A 64 -13.94 2.24 4.51
CA TYR A 64 -13.20 3.28 3.81
C TYR A 64 -13.02 2.95 2.34
N HIS A 65 -13.14 3.97 1.52
CA HIS A 65 -12.83 3.93 0.10
C HIS A 65 -11.44 4.50 -0.11
N ILE A 66 -10.52 3.74 -0.71
CA ILE A 66 -9.11 4.11 -0.78
C ILE A 66 -8.61 4.08 -2.23
N ALA A 67 -8.03 5.20 -2.66
CA ALA A 67 -7.27 5.28 -3.90
C ALA A 67 -5.81 4.91 -3.64
N PHE A 68 -5.25 4.00 -4.44
CA PHE A 68 -3.82 3.67 -4.40
C PHE A 68 -3.09 4.22 -5.63
N ILE A 69 -2.15 5.13 -5.41
CA ILE A 69 -1.32 5.74 -6.46
C ILE A 69 0.14 5.38 -6.19
N GLY A 70 0.80 4.66 -7.08
CA GLY A 70 2.18 4.30 -6.80
C GLY A 70 2.80 3.35 -7.80
N ASN A 71 3.80 2.61 -7.33
CA ASN A 71 4.64 1.84 -8.22
C ASN A 71 4.73 0.36 -7.82
N SER A 72 5.82 -0.28 -8.22
CA SER A 72 6.10 -1.69 -7.96
C SER A 72 6.17 -2.05 -6.47
N MET A 73 6.29 -1.06 -5.58
CA MET A 73 6.15 -1.29 -4.13
C MET A 73 4.72 -1.70 -3.71
N MET A 74 3.72 -1.42 -4.54
CA MET A 74 2.33 -1.78 -4.30
C MET A 74 1.84 -2.93 -5.20
N TYR A 75 2.12 -2.94 -6.52
CA TYR A 75 1.51 -3.98 -7.36
C TYR A 75 2.18 -5.36 -7.27
N TYR A 76 3.41 -5.48 -6.74
CA TYR A 76 4.17 -6.75 -6.74
C TYR A 76 3.42 -7.91 -6.11
N ASN A 77 2.70 -7.63 -5.01
CA ASN A 77 1.86 -8.58 -4.30
C ASN A 77 0.42 -8.06 -4.20
N ASP A 78 -0.01 -7.28 -5.19
CA ASP A 78 -1.33 -6.62 -5.26
C ASP A 78 -1.76 -6.01 -3.93
N PHE A 79 -0.95 -5.07 -3.44
CA PHE A 79 -1.14 -4.41 -2.16
C PHE A 79 -2.55 -3.86 -1.94
N PRO A 80 -3.23 -3.26 -2.93
CA PRO A 80 -4.61 -2.80 -2.75
C PRO A 80 -5.58 -3.93 -2.35
N ARG A 81 -5.67 -5.03 -3.10
CA ARG A 81 -6.54 -6.17 -2.74
C ARG A 81 -6.08 -6.91 -1.49
N PHE A 82 -4.77 -6.91 -1.21
CA PHE A 82 -4.26 -7.39 0.06
C PHE A 82 -4.75 -6.53 1.24
N MET A 83 -4.84 -5.20 1.09
CA MET A 83 -5.38 -4.31 2.13
C MET A 83 -6.89 -4.53 2.37
N GLU A 84 -7.67 -4.82 1.33
CA GLU A 84 -9.06 -5.27 1.47
C GLU A 84 -9.14 -6.51 2.37
N ALA A 85 -8.38 -7.55 2.04
CA ALA A 85 -8.35 -8.80 2.81
C ALA A 85 -7.81 -8.62 4.24
N LEU A 86 -6.76 -7.79 4.42
CA LEU A 86 -6.17 -7.51 5.72
C LEU A 86 -7.12 -6.74 6.66
N SER A 87 -8.01 -5.93 6.06
CA SER A 87 -9.01 -5.15 6.80
C SER A 87 -10.32 -5.92 7.02
N ASP A 88 -10.38 -7.22 6.72
CA ASP A 88 -11.62 -8.01 6.73
C ASP A 88 -12.74 -7.33 5.88
N ASN A 89 -12.36 -6.81 4.70
CA ASN A 89 -13.23 -6.11 3.74
C ASN A 89 -13.84 -4.79 4.25
N HIS A 90 -13.17 -4.11 5.19
CA HIS A 90 -13.52 -2.73 5.57
C HIS A 90 -12.87 -1.67 4.68
N ILE A 91 -12.09 -2.10 3.68
CA ILE A 91 -11.58 -1.26 2.61
C ILE A 91 -12.25 -1.72 1.32
N THR A 92 -12.74 -0.75 0.54
CA THR A 92 -12.91 -0.88 -0.91
C THR A 92 -11.80 -0.05 -1.57
N GLN A 93 -11.27 -0.52 -2.69
CA GLN A 93 -10.19 0.21 -3.36
C GLN A 93 -10.31 0.29 -4.86
N ASP A 94 -9.62 1.29 -5.39
CA ASP A 94 -9.18 1.33 -6.77
C ASP A 94 -7.75 1.88 -6.83
N CYS A 95 -7.08 1.71 -7.97
CA CYS A 95 -5.66 2.02 -8.06
C CYS A 95 -5.20 2.45 -9.45
N CYS A 96 -4.15 3.25 -9.48
CA CYS A 96 -3.34 3.55 -10.65
C CYS A 96 -1.88 3.24 -10.27
N LEU A 97 -1.34 2.13 -10.79
CA LEU A 97 -0.03 1.61 -10.37
C LEU A 97 0.89 1.38 -11.56
N HIS A 98 2.14 1.84 -11.47
CA HIS A 98 3.09 1.73 -12.59
C HIS A 98 4.50 1.31 -12.18
N GLY A 99 5.10 0.34 -12.89
CA GLY A 99 6.48 -0.09 -12.65
C GLY A 99 7.48 1.06 -12.72
N ASP A 100 8.38 1.14 -11.74
CA ASP A 100 9.46 2.15 -11.63
C ASP A 100 9.01 3.63 -11.59
N ALA A 101 7.71 3.92 -11.57
CA ALA A 101 7.22 5.30 -11.60
C ALA A 101 7.55 6.07 -10.30
N SER A 102 7.93 7.33 -10.45
CA SER A 102 7.87 8.36 -9.41
C SER A 102 6.51 9.04 -9.39
N LEU A 103 6.29 9.92 -8.41
CA LEU A 103 5.08 10.76 -8.34
C LEU A 103 4.84 11.61 -9.59
N ASP A 104 5.91 12.00 -10.29
CA ASP A 104 5.90 12.74 -11.55
C ASP A 104 5.49 11.82 -12.71
N THR A 105 6.29 10.81 -13.00
CA THR A 105 6.10 9.96 -14.19
C THR A 105 4.77 9.20 -14.22
N ILE A 106 4.15 8.93 -13.06
CA ILE A 106 2.85 8.24 -13.01
C ILE A 106 1.70 9.13 -13.52
N LEU A 107 1.83 10.45 -13.44
CA LEU A 107 0.85 11.38 -14.02
C LEU A 107 0.90 11.34 -15.54
N THR A 108 2.10 11.13 -16.09
CA THR A 108 2.34 11.04 -17.54
C THR A 108 1.90 9.69 -18.12
N TRP A 109 2.29 8.58 -17.48
CA TRP A 109 2.10 7.23 -18.05
C TRP A 109 0.78 6.58 -17.61
N GLY A 110 0.23 6.99 -16.47
CA GLY A 110 -0.90 6.33 -15.86
C GLY A 110 -0.55 4.94 -15.33
N SER A 111 -1.52 4.01 -15.36
CA SER A 111 -1.36 2.66 -14.82
C SER A 111 -0.55 1.77 -15.76
N GLY A 112 0.46 1.06 -15.27
CA GLY A 112 1.32 0.18 -16.07
C GLY A 112 0.97 -1.30 -15.92
N THR A 113 -0.31 -1.62 -15.71
CA THR A 113 -0.75 -2.94 -15.24
C THR A 113 -1.23 -3.89 -16.34
N TYR A 114 -1.41 -3.39 -17.57
CA TYR A 114 -2.07 -4.12 -18.67
C TYR A 114 -1.54 -5.54 -18.85
N GLN A 115 -0.24 -5.69 -19.11
CA GLN A 115 0.33 -7.02 -19.35
C GLN A 115 0.42 -7.87 -18.08
N ILE A 116 0.50 -7.23 -16.90
CA ILE A 116 0.83 -7.91 -15.65
C ILE A 116 -0.38 -8.46 -14.92
N TRP A 117 -1.58 -7.90 -15.12
CA TRP A 117 -2.81 -8.34 -14.46
C TRP A 117 -3.78 -9.08 -15.41
N HIS A 118 -3.31 -9.55 -16.58
CA HIS A 118 -4.02 -10.56 -17.37
C HIS A 118 -3.99 -11.93 -16.66
N THR A 119 -4.77 -12.06 -15.59
CA THR A 119 -4.87 -13.28 -14.78
C THR A 119 -6.32 -13.67 -14.56
N GLY A 120 -6.56 -14.95 -14.26
CA GLY A 120 -7.92 -15.43 -14.00
C GLY A 120 -8.61 -14.73 -12.81
N VAL A 121 -7.85 -14.27 -11.82
CA VAL A 121 -8.37 -13.58 -10.62
C VAL A 121 -8.67 -12.10 -10.89
N ALA A 122 -8.05 -11.53 -11.92
CA ALA A 122 -8.36 -10.18 -12.39
C ALA A 122 -9.53 -10.15 -13.38
N ARG A 123 -9.98 -11.30 -13.91
CA ARG A 123 -11.07 -11.34 -14.90
C ARG A 123 -12.33 -10.70 -14.31
N ILE A 124 -12.92 -9.79 -15.08
CA ILE A 124 -14.20 -9.16 -14.75
C ILE A 124 -15.29 -10.01 -15.40
N ASP A 125 -16.14 -10.61 -14.58
CA ASP A 125 -17.32 -11.32 -15.08
C ASP A 125 -18.35 -10.28 -15.54
N THR A 126 -18.43 -10.07 -16.84
CA THR A 126 -19.55 -9.35 -17.45
C THR A 126 -20.79 -10.23 -17.33
N TYR A 127 -21.53 -10.08 -16.23
CA TYR A 127 -22.89 -10.62 -16.17
C TYR A 127 -23.73 -9.86 -17.21
N ASN A 128 -24.20 -10.57 -18.23
CA ASN A 128 -25.33 -10.07 -19.01
C ASN A 128 -26.52 -10.01 -18.03
N ASP A 129 -27.14 -8.84 -17.94
CA ASP A 129 -28.22 -8.45 -17.00
C ASP A 129 -29.47 -9.36 -17.06
N ASP A 130 -29.50 -10.30 -18.00
CA ASP A 130 -30.59 -11.25 -18.24
C ASP A 130 -30.62 -12.43 -17.25
N GLY A 131 -29.71 -12.50 -16.27
CA GLY A 131 -29.67 -13.57 -15.25
C GLY A 131 -29.41 -14.98 -15.80
N HIS A 132 -29.18 -15.10 -17.11
CA HIS A 132 -28.75 -16.32 -17.77
C HIS A 132 -27.26 -16.22 -18.03
N SER A 133 -26.45 -16.91 -17.22
CA SER A 133 -25.11 -17.27 -17.64
C SER A 133 -25.27 -18.07 -18.94
N LYS A 134 -25.06 -17.45 -20.10
CA LYS A 134 -24.87 -18.22 -21.33
C LYS A 134 -23.62 -19.03 -21.08
N GLN A 135 -23.83 -20.29 -20.76
CA GLN A 135 -22.79 -21.29 -20.84
C GLN A 135 -22.25 -21.17 -22.26
N GLN A 136 -20.94 -20.95 -22.30
CA GLN A 136 -20.14 -20.52 -23.43
C GLN A 136 -20.28 -21.53 -24.59
N ASP A 137 -21.34 -21.41 -25.39
CA ASP A 137 -21.51 -22.14 -26.63
C ASP A 137 -20.72 -21.42 -27.73
N ASP A 138 -19.40 -21.62 -27.66
CA ASP A 138 -18.33 -21.68 -28.69
C ASP A 138 -18.36 -20.95 -30.05
N ASP A 139 -19.31 -20.09 -30.44
CA ASP A 139 -19.27 -19.54 -31.82
C ASP A 139 -19.69 -18.07 -32.04
N ASP A 140 -19.86 -17.26 -30.98
CA ASP A 140 -20.07 -15.81 -31.13
C ASP A 140 -18.87 -15.02 -30.57
N SER A 141 -17.94 -14.73 -31.47
CA SER A 141 -16.55 -14.28 -31.26
C SER A 141 -16.39 -12.82 -30.78
N SER A 142 -17.35 -12.24 -30.06
CA SER A 142 -17.32 -10.80 -29.76
C SER A 142 -17.28 -10.43 -28.27
N HIS A 143 -17.40 -11.37 -27.34
CA HIS A 143 -17.27 -11.05 -25.91
C HIS A 143 -15.79 -10.99 -25.51
N GLN A 144 -15.20 -9.80 -25.65
CA GLN A 144 -13.84 -9.52 -25.21
C GLN A 144 -13.74 -9.70 -23.69
N VAL A 145 -12.90 -10.65 -23.25
CA VAL A 145 -12.65 -10.89 -21.83
C VAL A 145 -11.94 -9.68 -21.24
N ARG A 146 -12.56 -9.03 -20.27
CA ARG A 146 -12.00 -7.87 -19.55
C ARG A 146 -11.31 -8.30 -18.26
N TYR A 147 -10.36 -7.50 -17.82
CA TYR A 147 -9.60 -7.72 -16.60
C TYR A 147 -9.55 -6.41 -15.80
N ASP A 148 -9.62 -6.50 -14.48
CA ASP A 148 -9.41 -5.38 -13.56
C ASP A 148 -7.94 -4.98 -13.60
N MET A 149 -7.68 -3.87 -14.28
CA MET A 149 -6.39 -3.22 -14.46
C MET A 149 -6.21 -2.00 -13.54
N GLY A 150 -7.19 -1.69 -12.70
CA GLY A 150 -7.32 -0.39 -12.04
C GLY A 150 -7.74 0.72 -13.02
N ALA A 151 -7.65 1.97 -12.57
CA ALA A 151 -7.87 3.16 -13.38
C ALA A 151 -6.72 3.37 -14.38
N CYS A 152 -7.01 4.02 -15.51
CA CYS A 152 -6.01 4.20 -16.56
C CYS A 152 -5.02 5.32 -16.26
N THR A 153 -5.47 6.38 -15.60
CA THR A 153 -4.63 7.50 -15.18
C THR A 153 -4.94 7.86 -13.73
N VAL A 154 -4.09 8.70 -13.13
CA VAL A 154 -4.35 9.20 -11.77
C VAL A 154 -5.58 10.12 -11.76
N GLU A 155 -5.77 10.95 -12.78
CA GLU A 155 -6.92 11.84 -12.88
C GLU A 155 -8.22 11.04 -13.01
N GLN A 156 -8.26 10.05 -13.91
CA GLN A 156 -9.41 9.16 -14.04
C GLN A 156 -9.68 8.39 -12.74
N LEU A 157 -8.64 7.97 -12.00
CA LEU A 157 -8.81 7.34 -10.69
C LEU A 157 -9.55 8.26 -9.73
N LEU A 158 -9.14 9.53 -9.62
CA LEU A 158 -9.59 10.45 -8.59
C LEU A 158 -10.92 11.14 -8.91
N PHE A 159 -11.22 11.34 -10.20
CA PHE A 159 -12.37 12.14 -10.64
C PHE A 159 -13.34 11.37 -11.53
N GLY A 160 -12.98 10.15 -11.94
CA GLY A 160 -13.78 9.32 -12.84
C GLY A 160 -13.71 9.74 -14.31
N TYR A 161 -12.94 10.77 -14.63
CA TYR A 161 -12.69 11.26 -15.99
C TYR A 161 -11.25 11.78 -16.12
N ASP A 162 -10.74 11.83 -17.34
CA ASP A 162 -9.46 12.46 -17.67
C ASP A 162 -9.57 13.07 -19.06
N TYR A 163 -9.58 14.41 -19.13
CA TYR A 163 -9.83 15.12 -20.39
C TYR A 163 -8.76 14.83 -21.45
N GLU A 164 -7.49 14.71 -21.04
CA GLU A 164 -6.39 14.42 -21.96
C GLU A 164 -6.47 12.98 -22.48
N LEU A 165 -6.86 12.03 -21.63
CA LEU A 165 -7.14 10.66 -22.04
C LEU A 165 -8.30 10.62 -23.04
N ASP A 166 -9.41 11.30 -22.75
CA ASP A 166 -10.60 11.33 -23.60
C ASP A 166 -10.27 11.86 -25.00
N LEU A 167 -9.52 12.97 -25.10
CA LEU A 167 -9.08 13.53 -26.37
C LEU A 167 -8.26 12.52 -27.18
N ARG A 168 -7.30 11.84 -26.54
CA ARG A 168 -6.43 10.86 -27.20
C ARG A 168 -7.20 9.61 -27.66
N MET A 169 -8.19 9.18 -26.88
CA MET A 169 -9.04 8.06 -27.27
C MET A 169 -9.90 8.41 -28.48
N GLN A 170 -10.44 9.63 -28.55
CA GLN A 170 -11.19 10.11 -29.72
C GLN A 170 -10.34 10.18 -30.99
N GLU A 171 -9.07 10.59 -30.87
CA GLU A 171 -8.14 10.61 -31.99
C GLU A 171 -7.81 9.18 -32.48
N THR A 172 -7.57 8.25 -31.57
CA THR A 172 -7.25 6.84 -31.91
C THR A 172 -8.41 6.16 -32.65
N ASP A 173 -9.64 6.37 -32.18
CA ASP A 173 -10.87 5.87 -32.78
C ASP A 173 -11.10 6.38 -34.21
N TYR A 174 -10.65 7.60 -34.49
CA TYR A 174 -10.73 8.21 -35.81
C TYR A 174 -9.79 7.53 -36.82
N TYR A 175 -8.60 7.10 -36.38
CA TYR A 175 -7.61 6.47 -37.26
C TYR A 175 -7.95 5.01 -37.61
N ASP A 176 -8.46 4.23 -36.66
CA ASP A 176 -8.79 2.81 -36.91
C ASP A 176 -9.96 2.70 -37.93
N LYS A 177 -10.93 3.62 -37.87
CA LYS A 177 -12.05 3.70 -38.82
C LYS A 177 -11.63 4.08 -40.25
N LYS A 178 -10.50 4.75 -40.43
CA LYS A 178 -10.04 5.23 -41.76
C LYS A 178 -9.15 4.22 -42.47
N ASN A 179 -8.45 3.36 -41.72
CA ASN A 179 -7.54 2.35 -42.27
C ASN A 179 -8.25 1.03 -42.62
N GLY A 180 -9.55 0.91 -42.35
CA GLY A 180 -10.35 -0.26 -42.69
C GLY A 180 -10.69 -0.44 -44.18
N ASP A 181 -10.49 0.57 -45.04
CA ASP A 181 -10.97 0.53 -46.44
C ASP A 181 -10.01 1.07 -47.53
N ASP A 182 -8.84 1.64 -47.21
CA ASP A 182 -7.96 2.25 -48.24
C ASP A 182 -6.46 1.91 -48.04
N ASP A 183 -6.01 0.87 -48.74
CA ASP A 183 -4.62 0.35 -48.79
C ASP A 183 -3.54 1.35 -49.30
N ASN A 184 -3.83 2.65 -49.48
CA ASN A 184 -2.97 3.53 -50.28
C ASN A 184 -2.66 4.95 -49.73
N ALA A 185 -2.98 5.26 -48.46
CA ALA A 185 -2.79 6.64 -47.95
C ALA A 185 -1.75 6.81 -46.82
N ALA A 186 -0.93 5.80 -46.52
CA ALA A 186 0.16 5.91 -45.55
C ALA A 186 1.42 6.48 -46.25
N ASN A 187 1.87 7.70 -45.89
CA ASN A 187 3.31 8.01 -45.77
C ASN A 187 3.71 9.46 -45.42
N GLN A 188 2.82 10.46 -45.26
CA GLN A 188 3.32 11.85 -45.10
C GLN A 188 2.76 12.71 -43.96
N GLN A 189 1.79 12.24 -43.17
CA GLN A 189 1.32 12.98 -41.99
C GLN A 189 1.59 12.29 -40.64
N GLU A 190 2.15 11.08 -40.66
CA GLU A 190 2.47 10.28 -39.48
C GLU A 190 3.71 10.77 -38.71
N GLN A 191 4.53 11.67 -39.27
CA GLN A 191 5.84 12.00 -38.67
C GLN A 191 5.85 13.19 -37.70
N GLN A 192 4.80 14.02 -37.63
CA GLN A 192 4.80 15.19 -36.72
C GLN A 192 3.90 15.06 -35.49
N LEU A 193 2.93 14.13 -35.49
CA LEU A 193 2.11 13.80 -34.31
C LEU A 193 2.67 12.61 -33.50
N ASN A 194 3.64 11.88 -34.06
CA ASN A 194 4.25 10.72 -33.41
C ASN A 194 5.23 11.12 -32.29
N ASP A 195 5.92 12.26 -32.38
CA ASP A 195 6.97 12.59 -31.41
C ASP A 195 6.43 12.88 -30.00
N ASP A 196 5.21 13.43 -29.86
CA ASP A 196 4.59 13.64 -28.55
C ASP A 196 3.93 12.35 -28.03
N PHE A 197 3.32 11.52 -28.89
CA PHE A 197 2.63 10.29 -28.47
C PHE A 197 3.56 9.28 -27.76
N TYR A 198 4.80 9.13 -28.24
CA TYR A 198 5.77 8.20 -27.64
C TYR A 198 6.35 8.66 -26.30
N THR A 199 6.20 9.94 -25.93
CA THR A 199 6.67 10.41 -24.60
C THR A 199 5.72 10.01 -23.48
N TYR A 200 4.43 9.79 -23.78
CA TYR A 200 3.40 9.42 -22.81
C TYR A 200 3.12 7.91 -22.78
N ASN A 201 3.26 7.21 -23.91
CA ASN A 201 2.94 5.79 -23.99
C ASN A 201 4.17 4.89 -23.84
N ASP A 202 4.37 4.34 -22.63
CA ASP A 202 5.42 3.35 -22.37
C ASP A 202 5.03 1.92 -22.82
N GLY A 203 3.87 1.78 -23.47
CA GLY A 203 3.30 0.52 -23.93
C GLY A 203 2.58 -0.29 -22.85
N LYS A 204 2.36 0.24 -21.64
CA LYS A 204 1.78 -0.53 -20.53
C LYS A 204 0.42 -0.04 -20.03
N ASN A 205 -0.07 1.11 -20.50
CA ASN A 205 -1.37 1.63 -20.09
C ASN A 205 -2.53 0.77 -20.59
N PRO A 206 -3.44 0.32 -19.70
CA PRO A 206 -4.54 -0.54 -20.12
C PRO A 206 -5.50 0.13 -21.10
N CYS A 207 -5.77 1.43 -20.97
CA CYS A 207 -6.64 2.15 -21.89
C CYS A 207 -6.02 2.32 -23.28
N TRP A 208 -4.70 2.48 -23.37
CA TRP A 208 -4.03 2.61 -24.67
C TRP A 208 -3.82 1.28 -25.37
N ASN A 209 -3.66 0.20 -24.62
CA ASN A 209 -3.50 -1.14 -25.20
C ASN A 209 -4.84 -1.85 -25.47
N ASP A 210 -5.91 -1.46 -24.78
CA ASP A 210 -7.26 -1.98 -24.97
C ASP A 210 -8.27 -0.83 -24.87
N PRO A 211 -8.63 -0.18 -26.00
CA PRO A 211 -9.64 0.86 -26.03
C PRO A 211 -11.00 0.42 -25.44
N SER A 212 -11.34 -0.87 -25.53
CA SER A 212 -12.59 -1.38 -24.92
C SER A 212 -12.57 -1.27 -23.39
N TYR A 213 -11.39 -1.33 -22.77
CA TYR A 213 -11.22 -1.15 -21.34
C TYR A 213 -11.46 0.30 -20.92
N TYR A 214 -11.02 1.27 -21.74
CA TYR A 214 -11.33 2.68 -21.52
C TYR A 214 -12.85 2.92 -21.47
N TYR A 215 -13.58 2.46 -22.48
CA TYR A 215 -15.04 2.64 -22.52
C TYR A 215 -15.75 1.93 -21.37
N PHE A 216 -15.27 0.75 -20.98
CA PHE A 216 -15.79 0.05 -19.79
C PHE A 216 -15.61 0.89 -18.52
N ARG A 217 -14.44 1.50 -18.32
CA ARG A 217 -14.19 2.36 -17.15
C ARG A 217 -15.04 3.62 -17.18
N GLN A 218 -15.21 4.23 -18.36
CA GLN A 218 -16.06 5.39 -18.52
C GLN A 218 -17.52 5.08 -18.21
N GLU A 219 -18.06 3.98 -18.74
CA GLU A 219 -19.42 3.51 -18.44
C GLU A 219 -19.61 3.23 -16.94
N GLN A 220 -18.60 2.66 -16.29
CA GLN A 220 -18.61 2.43 -14.84
C GLN A 220 -18.75 3.76 -14.08
N PHE A 221 -17.94 4.77 -14.40
CA PHE A 221 -18.01 6.08 -13.72
C PHE A 221 -19.26 6.89 -14.08
N GLU A 222 -19.81 6.74 -15.28
CA GLU A 222 -21.09 7.34 -15.66
C GLU A 222 -22.26 6.72 -14.87
N THR A 223 -22.17 5.42 -14.57
CA THR A 223 -23.19 4.68 -13.83
C THR A 223 -23.09 4.93 -12.33
N ASP A 224 -21.89 4.81 -11.77
CA ASP A 224 -21.65 4.88 -10.32
C ASP A 224 -21.46 6.32 -9.82
N GLY A 225 -21.21 7.27 -10.73
CA GLY A 225 -20.81 8.64 -10.43
C GLY A 225 -19.31 8.79 -10.21
N PRO A 226 -18.83 10.03 -9.96
CA PRO A 226 -17.42 10.26 -9.68
C PRO A 226 -17.01 9.52 -8.39
N PRO A 227 -15.82 8.91 -8.37
CA PRO A 227 -15.34 8.19 -7.22
C PRO A 227 -15.17 9.14 -6.02
N GLN A 228 -15.45 8.62 -4.83
CA GLN A 228 -15.24 9.33 -3.56
C GLN A 228 -14.34 8.49 -2.68
N PHE A 229 -13.19 9.05 -2.29
CA PHE A 229 -12.20 8.38 -1.46
C PHE A 229 -12.05 9.09 -0.12
N ASP A 230 -11.93 8.30 0.94
CA ASP A 230 -11.55 8.80 2.27
C ASP A 230 -10.04 9.04 2.36
N PHE A 231 -9.26 8.20 1.67
CA PHE A 231 -7.81 8.23 1.69
C PHE A 231 -7.22 8.07 0.30
N ILE A 232 -6.13 8.78 0.05
CA ILE A 232 -5.25 8.56 -1.10
C ILE A 232 -3.92 8.03 -0.55
N VAL A 233 -3.70 6.73 -0.71
CA VAL A 233 -2.48 6.05 -0.29
C VAL A 233 -1.48 6.07 -1.43
N MET A 234 -0.31 6.66 -1.20
CA MET A 234 0.67 6.85 -2.26
C MET A 234 2.11 6.59 -1.86
N ASN A 235 2.93 6.23 -2.84
CA ASN A 235 4.36 6.09 -2.67
C ASN A 235 5.11 6.65 -3.88
N ASP A 236 6.23 7.29 -3.61
CA ASP A 236 7.20 7.68 -4.62
C ASP A 236 8.18 6.52 -4.91
N ARG A 237 9.02 6.66 -5.93
CA ARG A 237 10.16 5.80 -6.18
C ARG A 237 11.09 5.83 -4.97
N THR A 238 11.41 4.68 -4.37
CA THR A 238 12.05 4.59 -3.05
C THR A 238 13.31 5.44 -2.85
N ARG A 239 14.14 5.61 -3.89
CA ARG A 239 15.36 6.45 -3.85
C ARG A 239 15.09 7.95 -4.03
N ALA A 240 13.96 8.33 -4.61
CA ALA A 240 13.63 9.71 -4.95
C ALA A 240 13.60 10.65 -3.73
N PRO A 241 12.90 10.32 -2.63
CA PRO A 241 12.91 11.15 -1.43
C PRO A 241 14.27 11.18 -0.72
N ALA A 242 15.18 10.24 -0.98
CA ALA A 242 16.51 10.24 -0.36
C ALA A 242 17.53 11.13 -1.09
N ARG A 243 17.20 11.62 -2.29
CA ARG A 243 18.14 12.32 -3.18
C ARG A 243 17.65 13.72 -3.52
N ARG A 244 18.52 14.72 -3.45
CA ARG A 244 18.12 16.13 -3.54
C ARG A 244 17.37 16.47 -4.82
N GLU A 245 17.93 16.09 -5.97
CA GLU A 245 17.36 16.42 -7.28
C GLU A 245 15.95 15.83 -7.46
N THR A 246 15.81 14.51 -7.30
CA THR A 246 14.51 13.83 -7.44
C THR A 246 13.53 14.17 -6.33
N ARG A 247 14.02 14.50 -5.13
CA ARG A 247 13.18 15.03 -4.04
C ARG A 247 12.57 16.36 -4.45
N ASN A 248 13.37 17.27 -5.03
CA ASN A 248 12.90 18.57 -5.50
C ASN A 248 11.86 18.43 -6.63
N THR A 249 12.08 17.53 -7.59
CA THR A 249 11.07 17.23 -8.63
C THR A 249 9.75 16.77 -8.00
N SER A 250 9.82 15.92 -6.99
CA SER A 250 8.63 15.40 -6.32
C SER A 250 7.93 16.44 -5.44
N LEU A 251 8.68 17.33 -4.79
CA LEU A 251 8.12 18.50 -4.10
C LEU A 251 7.39 19.42 -5.09
N GLN A 252 7.99 19.65 -6.25
CA GLN A 252 7.38 20.46 -7.29
C GLN A 252 6.09 19.83 -7.80
N ILE A 253 6.07 18.53 -8.14
CA ILE A 253 4.83 17.90 -8.65
C ILE A 253 3.74 17.81 -7.58
N LEU A 254 4.12 17.62 -6.31
CA LEU A 254 3.17 17.69 -5.21
C LEU A 254 2.49 19.06 -5.17
N GLN A 255 3.29 20.14 -5.28
CA GLN A 255 2.79 21.50 -5.27
C GLN A 255 1.95 21.85 -6.51
N ASP A 256 2.42 21.47 -7.70
CA ASP A 256 1.85 21.89 -8.98
C ASP A 256 0.62 21.07 -9.40
N SER A 257 0.39 19.89 -8.80
CA SER A 257 -0.71 19.00 -9.19
C SER A 257 -1.45 18.37 -8.01
N TYR A 258 -0.75 17.62 -7.16
CA TYR A 258 -1.43 16.80 -6.15
C TYR A 258 -2.15 17.61 -5.07
N ILE A 259 -1.65 18.79 -4.69
CA ILE A 259 -2.30 19.62 -3.67
C ILE A 259 -3.72 20.02 -4.10
N ASP A 260 -3.89 20.47 -5.34
CA ASP A 260 -5.21 20.83 -5.86
C ASP A 260 -6.13 19.61 -5.89
N TRP A 261 -5.62 18.45 -6.28
CA TRP A 261 -6.40 17.21 -6.26
C TRP A 261 -6.78 16.73 -4.86
N PHE A 262 -5.90 16.89 -3.86
CA PHE A 262 -6.25 16.62 -2.48
C PHE A 262 -7.37 17.55 -2.01
N LEU A 263 -7.26 18.85 -2.28
CA LEU A 263 -8.30 19.83 -1.91
C LEU A 263 -9.64 19.52 -2.58
N GLU A 264 -9.62 19.12 -3.86
CA GLU A 264 -10.83 18.82 -4.63
C GLU A 264 -11.51 17.52 -4.18
N THR A 265 -10.74 16.45 -3.98
CA THR A 265 -11.27 15.15 -3.54
C THR A 265 -11.75 15.15 -2.09
N GLY A 266 -11.21 16.03 -1.24
CA GLY A 266 -11.47 16.00 0.20
C GLY A 266 -10.78 14.83 0.93
N ALA A 267 -10.07 13.96 0.22
CA ALA A 267 -9.42 12.77 0.77
C ALA A 267 -8.19 13.12 1.61
N ILE A 268 -7.83 12.23 2.53
CA ILE A 268 -6.63 12.38 3.36
C ILE A 268 -5.44 11.70 2.65
N PRO A 269 -4.38 12.44 2.28
CA PRO A 269 -3.18 11.83 1.72
C PRO A 269 -2.41 11.01 2.76
N VAL A 270 -2.02 9.79 2.38
CA VAL A 270 -1.22 8.86 3.18
C VAL A 270 0.02 8.46 2.40
N PHE A 271 1.17 8.97 2.82
CA PHE A 271 2.45 8.61 2.22
C PHE A 271 3.01 7.33 2.84
N ILE A 272 3.23 6.30 2.01
CA ILE A 272 4.01 5.13 2.40
C ILE A 272 5.48 5.52 2.43
N VAL A 273 6.01 5.74 3.63
CA VAL A 273 7.44 5.99 3.82
C VAL A 273 8.18 4.68 3.59
N THR A 274 8.63 4.48 2.35
CA THR A 274 9.31 3.24 1.90
C THR A 274 10.61 2.97 2.68
N TYR A 275 11.22 1.81 2.43
CA TYR A 275 12.35 1.28 3.20
C TYR A 275 13.67 1.32 2.44
N GLY A 276 14.78 1.43 3.17
CA GLY A 276 16.11 1.22 2.62
C GLY A 276 16.36 -0.26 2.33
N TYR A 277 17.05 -0.52 1.23
CA TYR A 277 17.48 -1.85 0.79
C TYR A 277 18.93 -1.82 0.35
N ASP A 278 19.53 -3.01 0.23
CA ASP A 278 20.86 -3.20 -0.37
C ASP A 278 20.71 -4.24 -1.48
N THR A 279 21.16 -3.90 -2.68
CA THR A 279 20.93 -4.72 -3.88
C THR A 279 22.12 -4.63 -4.83
N PRO A 280 22.56 -5.75 -5.42
CA PRO A 280 23.61 -5.74 -6.44
C PRO A 280 23.09 -5.32 -7.83
N TYR A 281 21.77 -5.11 -7.98
CA TYR A 281 21.13 -4.87 -9.28
C TYR A 281 20.94 -3.39 -9.61
N ARG A 282 21.35 -2.46 -8.73
CA ARG A 282 21.24 -1.01 -8.95
C ARG A 282 22.47 -0.30 -8.39
N ASP A 283 22.70 0.92 -8.87
CA ASP A 283 23.70 1.79 -8.27
C ASP A 283 23.18 2.36 -6.95
N MET A 284 23.72 1.80 -5.87
CA MET A 284 23.41 2.17 -4.49
C MET A 284 24.40 3.18 -3.91
N SER A 285 25.33 3.70 -4.72
CA SER A 285 26.29 4.70 -4.26
C SER A 285 25.56 5.92 -3.67
N GLY A 286 26.10 6.45 -2.57
CA GLY A 286 25.45 7.48 -1.75
C GLY A 286 24.26 7.01 -0.91
N LEU A 287 23.87 5.73 -1.01
CA LEU A 287 22.78 5.06 -0.26
C LEU A 287 23.20 3.63 0.19
N THR A 288 24.49 3.37 0.32
CA THR A 288 25.06 2.01 0.49
C THR A 288 24.84 1.38 1.87
N ASN A 289 24.28 2.13 2.81
CA ASN A 289 23.96 1.64 4.14
C ASN A 289 22.45 1.73 4.37
N VAL A 290 21.83 0.62 4.81
CA VAL A 290 20.38 0.49 5.04
C VAL A 290 19.85 1.58 5.99
N SER A 291 20.59 1.88 7.06
CA SER A 291 20.20 2.91 8.04
C SER A 291 20.26 4.32 7.43
N THR A 292 21.35 4.66 6.73
CA THR A 292 21.46 5.94 6.01
C THR A 292 20.36 6.10 4.97
N PHE A 293 20.15 5.08 4.12
CA PHE A 293 19.13 5.13 3.09
C PHE A 293 17.73 5.30 3.70
N THR A 294 17.36 4.47 4.67
CA THR A 294 16.06 4.60 5.37
C THR A 294 15.88 5.98 5.99
N SER A 295 16.94 6.53 6.60
CA SER A 295 16.89 7.83 7.28
C SER A 295 16.70 8.99 6.29
N LEU A 296 17.41 8.99 5.16
CA LEU A 296 17.26 10.01 4.12
C LEU A 296 15.90 9.92 3.41
N THR A 297 15.41 8.71 3.17
CA THR A 297 14.04 8.48 2.66
C THR A 297 13.01 9.03 3.64
N TYR A 298 13.17 8.75 4.94
CA TYR A 298 12.27 9.25 5.98
C TYR A 298 12.24 10.78 6.02
N GLU A 299 13.40 11.44 6.02
CA GLU A 299 13.50 12.91 5.96
C GLU A 299 12.78 13.48 4.73
N GLY A 300 12.99 12.89 3.54
CA GLY A 300 12.32 13.37 2.33
C GLY A 300 10.80 13.27 2.37
N TYR A 301 10.24 12.19 2.93
CA TYR A 301 8.80 12.09 3.13
C TYR A 301 8.27 13.05 4.21
N GLN A 302 9.06 13.38 5.23
CA GLN A 302 8.70 14.43 6.17
C GLN A 302 8.61 15.79 5.49
N GLU A 303 9.50 16.08 4.54
CA GLU A 303 9.40 17.28 3.71
C GLU A 303 8.17 17.29 2.80
N TYR A 304 7.85 16.16 2.16
CA TYR A 304 6.61 16.03 1.36
C TYR A 304 5.37 16.31 2.21
N ALA A 305 5.27 15.68 3.38
CA ALA A 305 4.15 15.88 4.28
C ALA A 305 4.10 17.31 4.82
N ALA A 306 5.24 17.93 5.14
CA ALA A 306 5.30 19.32 5.61
C ALA A 306 4.84 20.31 4.54
N LEU A 307 5.27 20.11 3.28
CA LEU A 307 4.80 20.90 2.14
C LEU A 307 3.28 20.77 2.02
N VAL A 308 2.75 19.56 1.86
CA VAL A 308 1.32 19.32 1.68
C VAL A 308 0.49 19.86 2.87
N ALA A 309 0.94 19.64 4.11
CA ALA A 309 0.26 20.12 5.32
C ALA A 309 0.09 21.65 5.36
N SER A 310 0.97 22.39 4.71
CA SER A 310 0.92 23.87 4.67
C SER A 310 -0.20 24.42 3.79
N TYR A 311 -0.76 23.60 2.90
CA TYR A 311 -1.87 23.97 2.00
C TYR A 311 -3.21 23.32 2.40
N LEU A 312 -3.18 22.13 3.01
CA LEU A 312 -4.41 21.38 3.32
C LEU A 312 -5.07 21.83 4.63
N PRO A 313 -6.41 21.74 4.73
CA PRO A 313 -7.12 22.00 5.98
C PRO A 313 -6.83 20.93 7.05
N ASP A 314 -7.15 21.23 8.31
CA ASP A 314 -6.95 20.32 9.46
C ASP A 314 -7.59 18.93 9.24
N THR A 315 -8.71 18.86 8.51
CA THR A 315 -9.42 17.62 8.20
C THR A 315 -8.71 16.72 7.19
N GLN A 316 -7.74 17.25 6.44
CA GLN A 316 -7.02 16.56 5.38
C GLN A 316 -5.51 16.47 5.63
N GLN A 317 -5.08 16.66 6.88
CA GLN A 317 -3.66 16.66 7.19
C GLN A 317 -2.97 15.35 6.76
N PRO A 318 -1.84 15.43 6.02
CA PRO A 318 -1.17 14.26 5.47
C PRO A 318 -0.68 13.35 6.58
N ARG A 319 -0.73 12.04 6.32
CA ARG A 319 -0.24 11.01 7.24
C ARG A 319 0.97 10.30 6.66
N LEU A 320 1.93 9.98 7.52
CA LEU A 320 3.06 9.14 7.17
C LEU A 320 2.79 7.71 7.68
N ALA A 321 2.89 6.72 6.79
CA ALA A 321 2.96 5.31 7.17
C ALA A 321 4.44 4.90 7.28
N PRO A 322 5.00 4.75 8.49
CA PRO A 322 6.45 4.62 8.72
C PRO A 322 6.99 3.20 8.42
N VAL A 323 6.75 2.70 7.22
CA VAL A 323 7.12 1.33 6.81
C VAL A 323 8.64 1.15 6.82
N GLY A 324 9.40 2.16 6.40
CA GLY A 324 10.85 2.18 6.48
C GLY A 324 11.39 1.94 7.89
N LEU A 325 10.76 2.55 8.90
CA LEU A 325 11.15 2.35 10.30
C LEU A 325 10.85 0.92 10.77
N ALA A 326 9.73 0.34 10.34
CA ALA A 326 9.39 -1.05 10.64
C ALA A 326 10.40 -2.02 10.03
N PHE A 327 10.79 -1.83 8.76
CA PHE A 327 11.82 -2.64 8.11
C PHE A 327 13.18 -2.48 8.81
N LEU A 328 13.57 -1.27 9.17
CA LEU A 328 14.81 -0.99 9.89
C LEU A 328 14.83 -1.64 11.29
N MET A 329 13.68 -1.72 11.97
CA MET A 329 13.56 -2.45 13.22
C MET A 329 13.82 -3.95 13.05
N VAL A 330 13.31 -4.57 11.99
CA VAL A 330 13.62 -5.98 11.68
C VAL A 330 15.10 -6.15 11.35
N TYR A 331 15.69 -5.22 10.59
CA TYR A 331 17.12 -5.23 10.27
C TYR A 331 18.00 -5.26 11.54
N GLU A 332 17.68 -4.43 12.53
CA GLU A 332 18.44 -4.34 13.78
C GLU A 332 18.37 -5.59 14.65
N GLU A 333 17.22 -6.26 14.65
CA GLU A 333 16.92 -7.32 15.61
C GLU A 333 17.03 -8.72 15.02
N ASN A 334 16.76 -8.87 13.73
CA ASN A 334 16.67 -10.16 13.05
C ASN A 334 16.99 -10.03 11.55
N VAL A 335 18.28 -9.88 11.24
CA VAL A 335 18.79 -9.74 9.85
C VAL A 335 18.32 -10.89 8.95
N ALA A 336 18.22 -12.12 9.48
CA ALA A 336 17.77 -13.27 8.70
C ALA A 336 16.30 -13.14 8.24
N LEU A 337 15.43 -12.61 9.11
CA LEU A 337 14.04 -12.30 8.73
C LEU A 337 13.96 -11.03 7.88
N TRP A 338 14.82 -10.04 8.12
CA TRP A 338 14.91 -8.83 7.29
C TRP A 338 15.18 -9.18 5.83
N GLN A 339 16.10 -10.10 5.56
CA GLN A 339 16.36 -10.59 4.20
C GLN A 339 15.12 -11.23 3.56
N LYS A 340 14.25 -11.88 4.35
CA LYS A 340 12.99 -12.44 3.85
C LYS A 340 11.93 -11.38 3.55
N LEU A 341 12.08 -10.13 4.00
CA LEU A 341 11.14 -9.05 3.67
C LEU A 341 11.21 -8.65 2.21
N PHE A 342 12.29 -9.00 1.52
CA PHE A 342 12.52 -8.62 0.14
C PHE A 342 12.28 -9.79 -0.80
N HIS A 343 11.88 -9.42 -2.01
CA HIS A 343 11.81 -10.30 -3.14
C HIS A 343 13.24 -10.65 -3.64
N ILE A 344 13.39 -11.54 -4.63
CA ILE A 344 14.71 -12.04 -5.08
C ILE A 344 15.63 -10.95 -5.64
N ASP A 345 15.08 -9.81 -6.03
CA ASP A 345 15.84 -8.62 -6.46
C ASP A 345 16.35 -7.76 -5.29
N GLN A 346 16.02 -8.13 -4.05
CA GLN A 346 16.41 -7.40 -2.85
C GLN A 346 15.90 -5.96 -2.82
N ILE A 347 14.82 -5.66 -3.56
CA ILE A 347 14.23 -4.32 -3.66
C ILE A 347 12.75 -4.37 -3.27
N HIS A 348 11.94 -5.16 -4.00
CA HIS A 348 10.49 -5.18 -3.77
C HIS A 348 10.13 -5.99 -2.54
N ALA A 349 8.97 -5.71 -1.96
CA ALA A 349 8.46 -6.49 -0.83
C ALA A 349 8.17 -7.95 -1.26
N SER A 350 8.59 -8.90 -0.44
CA SER A 350 8.07 -10.27 -0.45
C SER A 350 6.69 -10.32 0.24
N PRO A 351 6.03 -11.49 0.32
CA PRO A 351 4.85 -11.65 1.18
C PRO A 351 5.10 -11.23 2.65
N HIS A 352 6.29 -11.49 3.21
CA HIS A 352 6.67 -11.00 4.55
C HIS A 352 6.74 -9.48 4.61
N GLY A 353 7.38 -8.86 3.62
CA GLY A 353 7.48 -7.40 3.52
C GLY A 353 6.10 -6.74 3.36
N THR A 354 5.25 -7.30 2.50
CA THR A 354 3.89 -6.84 2.25
C THR A 354 3.02 -6.95 3.49
N PHE A 355 3.14 -8.04 4.26
CA PHE A 355 2.42 -8.18 5.52
C PHE A 355 2.81 -7.12 6.55
N LEU A 356 4.11 -6.87 6.73
CA LEU A 356 4.60 -5.82 7.62
C LEU A 356 4.14 -4.42 7.16
N GLN A 357 4.29 -4.12 5.87
CA GLN A 357 3.81 -2.88 5.26
C GLN A 357 2.31 -2.68 5.48
N GLY A 358 1.50 -3.72 5.28
CA GLY A 358 0.07 -3.69 5.49
C GLY A 358 -0.33 -3.36 6.92
N CYS A 359 0.30 -3.99 7.90
CA CYS A 359 0.02 -3.71 9.31
C CYS A 359 0.29 -2.23 9.66
N VAL A 360 1.38 -1.68 9.14
CA VAL A 360 1.74 -0.26 9.34
C VAL A 360 0.75 0.67 8.66
N VAL A 361 0.42 0.43 7.38
CA VAL A 361 -0.51 1.25 6.61
C VAL A 361 -1.93 1.18 7.19
N HIS A 362 -2.39 -0.02 7.59
CA HIS A 362 -3.68 -0.20 8.25
C HIS A 362 -3.76 0.62 9.54
N HIS A 363 -2.70 0.65 10.37
CA HIS A 363 -2.67 1.52 11.54
C HIS A 363 -2.74 3.00 11.16
N THR A 364 -2.02 3.44 10.14
CA THR A 364 -2.05 4.84 9.69
C THR A 364 -3.45 5.28 9.23
N ILE A 365 -4.22 4.38 8.60
CA ILE A 365 -5.59 4.64 8.14
C ILE A 365 -6.59 4.59 9.31
N PHE A 366 -6.64 3.45 10.02
CA PHE A 366 -7.67 3.16 11.02
C PHE A 366 -7.33 3.64 12.45
N GLY A 367 -6.11 4.11 12.69
CA GLY A 367 -5.62 4.41 14.04
C GLY A 367 -5.40 3.17 14.92
N ARG A 368 -5.45 1.97 14.34
CA ARG A 368 -5.26 0.68 15.02
C ARG A 368 -4.71 -0.37 14.05
N LEU A 369 -3.96 -1.33 14.58
CA LEU A 369 -3.53 -2.50 13.82
C LEU A 369 -4.72 -3.34 13.36
N PRO A 370 -4.55 -4.17 12.31
CA PRO A 370 -5.59 -5.12 11.91
C PRO A 370 -5.88 -6.11 13.06
N SER A 371 -7.06 -6.73 13.03
CA SER A 371 -7.43 -7.76 14.02
C SER A 371 -6.35 -8.83 14.11
N PRO A 372 -5.88 -9.25 15.30
CA PRO A 372 -4.86 -10.31 15.41
C PRO A 372 -5.21 -11.63 14.72
N HIS A 373 -6.50 -11.86 14.39
CA HIS A 373 -6.97 -13.00 13.59
C HIS A 373 -6.45 -13.01 12.14
N VAL A 374 -5.84 -11.92 11.66
CA VAL A 374 -5.12 -11.93 10.38
C VAL A 374 -3.83 -12.75 10.44
N ILE A 375 -3.31 -13.04 11.64
CA ILE A 375 -2.20 -13.97 11.86
C ILE A 375 -2.77 -15.39 11.86
N ARG A 376 -2.49 -16.14 10.80
CA ARG A 376 -3.12 -17.44 10.51
C ARG A 376 -2.05 -18.50 10.24
N ASN A 377 -2.43 -19.77 10.40
CA ASN A 377 -1.56 -20.88 9.97
C ASN A 377 -1.38 -20.87 8.44
N ASP A 378 -2.44 -20.52 7.72
CA ASP A 378 -2.39 -20.28 6.29
C ASP A 378 -2.44 -18.77 6.00
N MET A 379 -1.25 -18.16 5.91
CA MET A 379 -1.12 -16.75 5.55
C MET A 379 -1.46 -16.49 4.08
N SER A 380 -1.47 -17.52 3.21
CA SER A 380 -1.77 -17.33 1.78
C SER A 380 -3.19 -16.82 1.53
N ALA A 381 -4.10 -17.07 2.48
CA ALA A 381 -5.48 -16.60 2.43
C ALA A 381 -5.62 -15.07 2.28
N LEU A 382 -4.64 -14.28 2.73
CA LEU A 382 -4.64 -12.82 2.54
C LEU A 382 -4.40 -12.38 1.09
N TRP A 383 -3.99 -13.30 0.22
CA TRP A 383 -3.72 -13.04 -1.20
C TRP A 383 -4.60 -13.87 -2.14
N ASN A 384 -5.66 -14.51 -1.64
CA ASN A 384 -6.57 -15.33 -2.46
C ASN A 384 -7.18 -14.57 -3.64
N HIS A 385 -7.38 -13.26 -3.49
CA HIS A 385 -7.96 -12.39 -4.50
C HIS A 385 -6.95 -11.48 -5.20
N ALA A 386 -5.65 -11.64 -4.93
CA ALA A 386 -4.61 -10.86 -5.59
C ALA A 386 -4.63 -11.10 -7.11
N ARG A 387 -4.76 -10.03 -7.90
CA ARG A 387 -4.65 -10.03 -9.36
C ARG A 387 -3.31 -10.63 -9.79
N ARG A 388 -2.25 -10.36 -9.02
CA ARG A 388 -0.94 -10.97 -9.23
C ARG A 388 -0.16 -11.07 -7.92
N MET A 389 0.56 -12.18 -7.80
CA MET A 389 1.58 -12.39 -6.78
C MET A 389 2.92 -12.65 -7.45
N GLN A 390 3.85 -11.71 -7.27
CA GLN A 390 5.22 -11.75 -7.77
C GLN A 390 5.28 -11.90 -9.30
N PRO A 391 6.43 -11.67 -9.94
CA PRO A 391 6.57 -11.93 -11.36
C PRO A 391 6.43 -13.41 -11.70
N ARG A 392 5.65 -13.74 -12.74
CA ARG A 392 5.38 -15.15 -13.14
C ARG A 392 6.65 -15.93 -13.47
N LYS A 393 7.67 -15.26 -14.01
CA LYS A 393 8.98 -15.86 -14.33
C LYS A 393 9.79 -16.21 -13.08
N HIS A 394 9.44 -15.66 -11.92
CA HIS A 394 10.21 -15.84 -10.69
C HIS A 394 9.64 -16.95 -9.84
N ARG A 395 10.53 -17.59 -9.06
CA ARG A 395 10.10 -18.55 -8.05
C ARG A 395 9.25 -17.82 -7.01
N ARG A 396 8.05 -18.34 -6.77
CA ARG A 396 7.20 -17.88 -5.67
C ARG A 396 7.94 -18.01 -4.34
N LEU A 397 8.05 -16.91 -3.64
CA LEU A 397 8.59 -16.84 -2.30
C LEU A 397 7.61 -17.43 -1.28
N PRO A 398 8.12 -18.01 -0.18
CA PRO A 398 7.27 -18.57 0.86
C PRO A 398 6.43 -17.48 1.52
N MET A 399 5.23 -17.87 1.97
CA MET A 399 4.43 -17.03 2.87
C MET A 399 5.06 -16.99 4.27
N PRO A 400 4.74 -15.97 5.08
CA PRO A 400 5.12 -15.97 6.49
C PRO A 400 4.55 -17.19 7.21
N THR A 401 5.38 -17.81 8.05
CA THR A 401 4.87 -18.72 9.09
C THR A 401 4.05 -17.94 10.11
N TYR A 402 3.27 -18.63 10.94
CA TYR A 402 2.53 -18.00 12.03
C TYR A 402 3.46 -17.20 12.95
N GLU A 403 4.61 -17.78 13.33
CA GLU A 403 5.58 -17.16 14.22
C GLU A 403 6.24 -15.93 13.58
N GLU A 404 6.58 -16.00 12.29
CA GLU A 404 7.12 -14.86 11.55
C GLU A 404 6.09 -13.74 11.41
N ALA A 405 4.84 -14.06 11.06
CA ALA A 405 3.74 -13.10 11.00
C ALA A 405 3.49 -12.44 12.36
N ALA A 406 3.47 -13.22 13.46
CA ALA A 406 3.32 -12.69 14.80
C ALA A 406 4.46 -11.74 15.17
N TYR A 407 5.71 -12.08 14.84
CA TYR A 407 6.85 -11.19 15.05
C TYR A 407 6.71 -9.89 14.26
N LEU A 408 6.36 -9.97 12.97
CA LEU A 408 6.19 -8.79 12.10
C LEU A 408 5.03 -7.89 12.57
N TYR A 409 3.93 -8.49 13.03
CA TYR A 409 2.82 -7.75 13.63
C TYR A 409 3.27 -6.98 14.87
N HIS A 410 4.07 -7.60 15.76
CA HIS A 410 4.63 -6.91 16.92
C HIS A 410 5.67 -5.85 16.57
N VAL A 411 6.39 -5.98 15.46
CA VAL A 411 7.23 -4.90 14.94
C VAL A 411 6.37 -3.71 14.52
N ALA A 412 5.29 -3.95 13.77
CA ALA A 412 4.34 -2.90 13.40
C ALA A 412 3.77 -2.21 14.64
N GLU A 413 3.31 -2.98 15.65
CA GLU A 413 2.83 -2.45 16.93
C GLU A 413 3.83 -1.52 17.61
N ARG A 414 5.09 -1.94 17.71
CA ARG A 414 6.13 -1.14 18.37
C ARG A 414 6.37 0.16 17.62
N VAL A 415 6.44 0.12 16.29
CA VAL A 415 6.69 1.32 15.48
C VAL A 415 5.48 2.26 15.48
N THR A 416 4.27 1.77 15.30
CA THR A 416 3.10 2.62 15.05
C THR A 416 2.30 2.97 16.31
N VAL A 417 2.12 2.01 17.22
CA VAL A 417 1.33 2.22 18.45
C VAL A 417 2.20 2.78 19.56
N ARG A 418 3.41 2.21 19.72
CA ARG A 418 4.33 2.59 20.80
C ARG A 418 5.34 3.66 20.39
N ASN A 419 5.31 4.10 19.12
CA ASN A 419 6.23 5.09 18.56
C ASN A 419 7.70 4.75 18.81
N GLN A 420 8.04 3.46 18.84
CA GLN A 420 9.42 3.01 19.03
C GLN A 420 10.22 3.27 17.77
N VAL A 421 11.29 4.06 17.93
CA VAL A 421 12.21 4.40 16.84
C VAL A 421 13.38 3.40 16.83
N PRO A 422 13.77 2.84 15.67
CA PRO A 422 14.96 1.99 15.54
C PRO A 422 16.23 2.71 16.01
N LYS A 423 17.15 2.01 16.68
CA LYS A 423 18.36 2.61 17.29
C LYS A 423 19.37 3.10 16.26
N THR A 424 19.37 2.49 15.08
CA THR A 424 20.26 2.81 13.96
C THR A 424 19.69 3.89 13.06
N LEU A 425 18.45 4.36 13.31
CA LEU A 425 17.91 5.50 12.57
C LEU A 425 18.78 6.73 12.83
N ILE A 426 19.31 7.31 11.75
CA ILE A 426 20.09 8.53 11.77
C ILE A 426 19.11 9.69 11.70
N ARG A 427 19.16 10.59 12.68
CA ARG A 427 18.32 11.78 12.66
C ARG A 427 19.00 12.85 11.82
N TYR A 428 18.66 12.87 10.55
CA TYR A 428 18.97 13.97 9.66
C TYR A 428 18.13 15.21 10.04
N GLN A 429 18.66 16.39 9.77
CA GLN A 429 17.98 17.67 9.99
C GLN A 429 18.23 18.59 8.80
N ASN A 430 17.41 19.62 8.64
CA ASN A 430 17.64 20.70 7.67
C ASN A 430 17.68 20.22 6.21
N HIS A 431 16.72 19.39 5.79
CA HIS A 431 16.57 19.00 4.38
C HIS A 431 17.75 18.19 3.83
N GLU A 432 18.41 17.41 4.69
CA GLU A 432 19.55 16.59 4.30
C GLU A 432 19.13 15.51 3.28
N ALA A 433 19.93 15.37 2.23
CA ALA A 433 19.69 14.50 1.09
C ALA A 433 21.02 14.03 0.50
N SER A 434 21.00 12.89 -0.19
CA SER A 434 22.14 12.46 -1.00
C SER A 434 22.22 13.30 -2.29
N ASP A 435 23.39 13.86 -2.58
CA ASP A 435 23.68 14.58 -3.83
C ASP A 435 24.22 13.64 -4.94
N TYR A 436 24.27 12.34 -4.67
CA TYR A 436 24.80 11.37 -5.61
C TYR A 436 23.79 11.00 -6.70
N ILE A 437 24.23 11.11 -7.97
CA ILE A 437 23.45 10.70 -9.15
C ILE A 437 23.86 9.27 -9.54
N PRO A 438 22.92 8.30 -9.53
CA PRO A 438 23.20 6.90 -9.88
C PRO A 438 23.56 6.73 -11.35
N ASN A 439 24.47 5.79 -11.63
CA ASN A 439 24.67 5.27 -12.97
C ASN A 439 24.02 3.89 -13.13
N ASP A 440 22.69 3.86 -13.17
CA ASP A 440 21.92 2.62 -13.33
C ASP A 440 22.18 1.92 -14.68
N SER A 441 22.70 2.64 -15.70
CA SER A 441 22.95 2.06 -17.02
C SER A 441 23.96 0.91 -17.00
N ILE A 442 24.89 0.92 -16.04
CA ILE A 442 25.88 -0.16 -15.83
C ILE A 442 25.19 -1.46 -15.37
N TYR A 443 24.01 -1.36 -14.77
CA TYR A 443 23.25 -2.49 -14.23
C TYR A 443 22.13 -2.96 -15.16
N ALA A 444 21.94 -2.32 -16.32
CA ALA A 444 20.86 -2.64 -17.25
C ALA A 444 20.89 -4.10 -17.74
N ASP A 445 22.07 -4.73 -17.79
CA ASP A 445 22.24 -6.14 -18.17
C ASP A 445 22.12 -7.11 -17.00
N ASN A 446 22.19 -6.61 -15.76
CA ASN A 446 21.98 -7.40 -14.54
C ASN A 446 20.52 -7.36 -14.08
N ASP A 447 19.66 -6.67 -14.84
CA ASP A 447 18.25 -6.61 -14.52
C ASP A 447 17.64 -7.99 -14.70
N ILE A 448 17.26 -8.61 -13.58
CA ILE A 448 16.59 -9.91 -13.55
C ILE A 448 15.25 -9.91 -14.31
N TYR A 449 14.77 -8.74 -14.72
CA TYR A 449 13.55 -8.55 -15.50
C TYR A 449 13.72 -8.71 -17.01
N ARG A 450 14.96 -8.76 -17.54
CA ARG A 450 15.21 -9.02 -18.98
C ARG A 450 15.02 -10.49 -19.36
#